data_AF-A0A6B0XN30-F1
#
_entry.id   AF-A0A6B0XN30-F1
#
_cell.length_a   1.000
_cell.length_b   1.000
_cell.length_c   1.000
_cell.angle_alpha   90.00
_cell.angle_beta   90.00
_cell.angle_gamma   90.00
#
_symmetry.space_group_name_H-M   'P 1'
#
loop_
_entity.id
_entity.type
_entity.pdbx_description
1 polymer ?
#
loop_
_entity_poly.entity_id
_entity_poly.type
_entity_poly.pdbx_seq_one_letter_code
_entity_poly.pdbx_strand_id
1 'polypeptide(L)'
;MPQSPTHPIFQGPLPIELALEEVPTPPKYKYYELMEDVPDTMTTVKVLKKEWDTLNLPVGERPDKSEAGVVTTGDGFLDSPDTEWIAGGMHLKGPDYFSIGRQGRLLQWGFYGTPDEMTETGQRLLINAVHYIHGFKDHPILTTREARPREGLATSLALLDNYETEEMKEYYDTPEKVKEAQERGLTFSFGDAVPEAARGDREERQAWYAENEPYLYWDGARIGSEYGGKVYFRLDGRFRIDEDARALGIANKDPALLERAVADLREGVEPERAERLLTRYTGLSHDSADDWQGWLDETGSSLFASDWGGYRFRAAQGPGGPDLLSSSRFAVDGGELENLSVTVSPAVEVTMSTTTDGDTTLAVLDFRLEPGFWIYAPGSDAEFKFGVRAPAGFGLQVAGDPVLPKVDGQGRMHGDFRVEVPLEGRGAVATLLVDYQACDETLCHFPVTDARLMSKVET
;
A
#
# COMPACT_ATOMS: atom_id res chain seq x y z
N MET A 1 -12.53 17.77 4.47
CA MET A 1 -12.86 19.16 4.07
C MET A 1 -11.69 19.75 3.30
N PRO A 2 -11.88 20.35 2.10
CA PRO A 2 -10.83 20.90 1.22
C PRO A 2 -9.78 21.64 2.05
N GLN A 3 -8.49 21.37 1.81
CA GLN A 3 -7.48 22.19 2.46
C GLN A 3 -7.76 23.65 2.08
N SER A 4 -7.64 24.49 3.10
CA SER A 4 -7.93 25.92 3.07
C SER A 4 -7.43 26.57 1.77
N PRO A 5 -8.11 27.61 1.25
CA PRO A 5 -7.68 28.39 0.07
C PRO A 5 -6.25 28.95 0.20
N THR A 6 -5.60 28.79 1.35
CA THR A 6 -4.18 29.04 1.62
C THR A 6 -3.20 28.04 1.01
N HIS A 7 -3.63 26.88 0.47
CA HIS A 7 -2.69 25.92 -0.12
C HIS A 7 -1.92 26.55 -1.31
N PRO A 8 -0.61 26.29 -1.49
CA PRO A 8 0.22 26.93 -2.52
C PRO A 8 -0.34 26.92 -3.94
N ILE A 9 -0.99 25.84 -4.39
CA ILE A 9 -1.62 25.78 -5.74
C ILE A 9 -2.67 26.86 -5.97
N PHE A 10 -3.32 27.34 -4.91
CA PHE A 10 -4.32 28.40 -5.00
C PHE A 10 -3.71 29.81 -4.93
N GLN A 11 -2.46 29.92 -4.49
CA GLN A 11 -1.77 31.18 -4.25
C GLN A 11 -0.91 31.63 -5.42
N GLY A 12 -0.37 30.69 -6.21
CA GLY A 12 0.46 31.04 -7.35
C GLY A 12 1.11 29.84 -8.05
N PRO A 13 1.88 30.08 -9.12
CA PRO A 13 2.40 31.38 -9.57
C PRO A 13 1.39 32.23 -10.37
N LEU A 14 0.34 31.62 -10.92
CA LEU A 14 -0.73 32.37 -11.57
C LEU A 14 -1.80 32.75 -10.53
N PRO A 15 -2.25 34.01 -10.50
CA PRO A 15 -3.31 34.42 -9.58
C PRO A 15 -4.61 33.69 -9.92
N ILE A 16 -5.28 33.12 -8.92
CA ILE A 16 -6.57 32.46 -9.10
C ILE A 16 -7.64 33.27 -8.38
N GLU A 17 -8.73 33.56 -9.10
CA GLU A 17 -9.97 34.02 -8.48
C GLU A 17 -10.76 32.78 -8.04
N LEU A 18 -10.67 32.46 -6.76
CA LEU A 18 -11.38 31.35 -6.15
C LEU A 18 -12.85 31.72 -5.96
N ALA A 19 -13.66 31.48 -6.99
CA ALA A 19 -15.10 31.46 -6.85
C ALA A 19 -15.52 30.16 -6.16
N LEU A 20 -15.68 30.23 -4.83
CA LEU A 20 -16.22 29.14 -4.04
C LEU A 20 -17.75 29.10 -4.20
N GLU A 21 -18.28 27.93 -4.50
CA GLU A 21 -19.71 27.68 -4.65
C GLU A 21 -20.16 26.70 -3.56
N GLU A 22 -21.31 26.98 -2.91
CA GLU A 22 -21.97 26.03 -2.03
C GLU A 22 -22.90 25.15 -2.87
N VAL A 23 -22.69 23.84 -2.83
CA VAL A 23 -23.51 22.87 -3.57
C VAL A 23 -24.11 21.83 -2.62
N PRO A 24 -25.30 21.26 -2.92
CA PRO A 24 -25.85 20.16 -2.14
C PRO A 24 -24.90 18.97 -2.13
N THR A 25 -24.67 18.40 -0.96
CA THR A 25 -23.83 17.22 -0.81
C THR A 25 -24.47 16.02 -1.51
N PRO A 26 -23.71 15.25 -2.31
CA PRO A 26 -24.25 14.08 -3.00
C PRO A 26 -24.91 13.10 -2.01
N PRO A 27 -26.16 12.66 -2.26
CA PRO A 27 -26.92 11.84 -1.30
C PRO A 27 -26.25 10.53 -0.88
N LYS A 28 -25.29 10.03 -1.68
CA LYS A 28 -24.56 8.80 -1.39
C LYS A 28 -23.48 8.95 -0.32
N TYR A 29 -23.03 10.16 0.00
CA TYR A 29 -21.96 10.37 1.00
C TYR A 29 -22.31 9.78 2.38
N LYS A 30 -23.57 9.87 2.80
CA LYS A 30 -24.07 9.30 4.06
C LYS A 30 -23.94 7.77 4.21
N TYR A 31 -23.69 7.05 3.10
CA TYR A 31 -23.47 5.61 3.12
C TYR A 31 -21.99 5.22 3.21
N TYR A 32 -21.10 6.20 2.99
CA TYR A 32 -19.65 6.01 3.07
C TYR A 32 -19.09 6.44 4.43
N GLU A 33 -19.86 7.18 5.22
CA GLU A 33 -19.45 7.54 6.58
C GLU A 33 -20.11 6.64 7.61
N LEU A 34 -19.27 5.94 8.39
CA LEU A 34 -19.72 5.29 9.61
C LEU A 34 -20.02 6.32 10.71
N MET A 35 -19.39 7.50 10.66
CA MET A 35 -19.54 8.61 11.61
C MET A 35 -20.48 9.65 10.99
N GLU A 36 -21.57 10.02 11.66
CA GLU A 36 -22.80 10.51 11.01
C GLU A 36 -22.83 11.95 10.48
N ASP A 37 -21.77 12.75 10.63
CA ASP A 37 -21.85 14.19 10.36
C ASP A 37 -21.43 14.56 8.92
N VAL A 38 -22.17 14.04 7.93
CA VAL A 38 -22.11 14.55 6.55
C VAL A 38 -22.91 15.85 6.47
N PRO A 39 -22.30 17.01 6.16
CA PRO A 39 -23.02 18.26 6.01
C PRO A 39 -23.95 18.23 4.78
N ASP A 40 -25.10 18.91 4.86
CA ASP A 40 -26.06 19.02 3.75
C ASP A 40 -25.50 19.75 2.52
N THR A 41 -24.51 20.63 2.72
CA THR A 41 -23.81 21.34 1.65
C THR A 41 -22.30 21.17 1.77
N MET A 42 -21.62 21.30 0.63
CA MET A 42 -20.18 21.34 0.53
C MET A 42 -19.73 22.54 -0.30
N THR A 43 -18.64 23.16 0.13
CA THR A 43 -17.95 24.19 -0.65
C THR A 43 -17.12 23.54 -1.75
N THR A 44 -17.24 24.02 -2.99
CA THR A 44 -16.49 23.52 -4.14
C THR A 44 -15.90 24.65 -4.99
N VAL A 45 -14.88 24.32 -5.78
CA VAL A 45 -14.29 25.20 -6.80
C VAL A 45 -14.64 24.64 -8.17
N LYS A 46 -15.15 25.51 -9.03
CA LYS A 46 -15.54 25.12 -10.39
C LYS A 46 -14.35 25.02 -11.33
N VAL A 47 -13.84 23.79 -11.51
CA VAL A 47 -12.71 23.48 -12.40
C VAL A 47 -13.15 23.29 -13.86
N LEU A 48 -14.31 22.68 -14.09
CA LEU A 48 -14.85 22.40 -15.42
C LEU A 48 -16.04 23.31 -15.72
N LYS A 49 -16.19 23.73 -16.98
CA LYS A 49 -17.34 24.53 -17.45
C LYS A 49 -18.65 23.75 -17.44
N LYS A 50 -18.56 22.42 -17.51
CA LYS A 50 -19.71 21.53 -17.53
C LYS A 50 -20.42 21.52 -16.17
N GLU A 51 -21.72 21.77 -16.20
CA GLU A 51 -22.59 21.65 -15.03
C GLU A 51 -22.91 20.18 -14.75
N TRP A 52 -23.01 19.84 -13.46
CA TRP A 52 -23.47 18.54 -13.01
C TRP A 52 -24.58 18.72 -11.99
N ASP A 53 -25.62 17.90 -12.08
CA ASP A 53 -26.61 17.77 -11.04
C ASP A 53 -26.02 16.93 -9.90
N THR A 54 -25.69 17.57 -8.77
CA THR A 54 -25.04 16.92 -7.62
C THR A 54 -25.94 15.88 -6.96
N LEU A 55 -27.27 16.00 -7.12
CA LEU A 55 -28.25 15.07 -6.58
C LEU A 55 -28.46 13.86 -7.48
N ASN A 56 -28.19 14.01 -8.79
CA ASN A 56 -28.42 12.98 -9.80
C ASN A 56 -27.19 12.75 -10.69
N LEU A 57 -26.03 12.50 -10.08
CA LEU A 57 -24.82 12.17 -10.83
C LEU A 57 -24.99 10.86 -11.60
N PRO A 58 -24.67 10.81 -12.91
CA PRO A 58 -24.86 9.62 -13.72
C PRO A 58 -23.98 8.47 -13.21
N VAL A 59 -24.57 7.29 -13.05
CA VAL A 59 -23.88 6.04 -12.70
C VAL A 59 -23.69 5.21 -13.96
N GLY A 60 -22.46 4.76 -14.22
CA GLY A 60 -22.14 3.96 -15.40
C GLY A 60 -21.80 4.81 -16.63
N GLU A 61 -22.22 4.34 -17.82
CA GLU A 61 -21.91 5.02 -19.09
C GLU A 61 -22.65 6.35 -19.15
N ARG A 62 -21.90 7.45 -19.31
CA ARG A 62 -22.48 8.79 -19.28
C ARG A 62 -23.34 9.03 -20.53
N PRO A 63 -24.50 9.72 -20.42
CA PRO A 63 -25.38 10.00 -21.55
C PRO A 63 -24.68 10.72 -22.72
N ASP A 64 -23.64 11.50 -22.42
CA ASP A 64 -22.85 12.25 -23.39
C ASP A 64 -21.53 11.59 -23.77
N LYS A 65 -21.26 10.37 -23.29
CA LYS A 65 -20.02 9.61 -23.49
C LYS A 65 -18.74 10.34 -23.06
N SER A 66 -18.84 11.38 -22.23
CA SER A 66 -17.66 12.03 -21.64
C SER A 66 -16.93 11.04 -20.72
N GLU A 67 -15.59 11.02 -20.72
CA GLU A 67 -14.87 10.16 -19.79
C GLU A 67 -14.96 10.70 -18.35
N ALA A 68 -14.98 9.77 -17.39
CA ALA A 68 -15.01 10.14 -15.99
C ALA A 68 -13.65 10.63 -15.50
N GLY A 69 -13.69 11.64 -14.63
CA GLY A 69 -12.54 11.98 -13.80
C GLY A 69 -12.23 10.87 -12.81
N VAL A 70 -11.08 10.97 -12.16
CA VAL A 70 -10.60 10.04 -11.15
C VAL A 70 -10.65 10.69 -9.78
N VAL A 71 -11.09 9.91 -8.80
CA VAL A 71 -10.98 10.24 -7.38
C VAL A 71 -10.28 9.10 -6.66
N THR A 72 -9.51 9.45 -5.64
CA THR A 72 -8.79 8.50 -4.79
C THR A 72 -9.36 8.56 -3.39
N THR A 73 -9.51 7.40 -2.75
CA THR A 73 -10.00 7.31 -1.36
C THR A 73 -9.06 8.04 -0.40
N GLY A 74 -9.61 8.72 0.60
CA GLY A 74 -8.85 9.31 1.69
C GLY A 74 -8.45 8.30 2.76
N ASP A 75 -9.13 7.15 2.83
CA ASP A 75 -8.90 6.09 3.83
C ASP A 75 -7.39 5.80 3.99
N GLY A 76 -6.80 6.07 5.14
CA GLY A 76 -5.36 5.82 5.39
C GLY A 76 -4.38 6.58 4.49
N PHE A 77 -4.80 7.42 3.54
CA PHE A 77 -3.88 8.09 2.62
C PHE A 77 -2.95 9.08 3.33
N LEU A 78 -3.46 9.74 4.37
CA LEU A 78 -2.73 10.76 5.14
C LEU A 78 -1.90 10.19 6.29
N ASP A 79 -1.76 8.86 6.39
CA ASP A 79 -0.96 8.23 7.44
C ASP A 79 0.57 8.34 7.18
N SER A 80 0.96 8.78 5.98
CA SER A 80 2.36 8.96 5.58
C SER A 80 2.72 10.45 5.48
N PRO A 81 3.88 10.88 5.99
CA PRO A 81 4.24 12.31 6.02
C PRO A 81 4.55 12.90 4.64
N ASP A 82 4.74 12.07 3.61
CA ASP A 82 4.93 12.52 2.23
C ASP A 82 3.64 12.71 1.44
N THR A 83 2.47 12.41 2.03
CA THR A 83 1.17 12.54 1.37
C THR A 83 0.46 13.84 1.73
N GLU A 84 -0.42 14.27 0.83
CA GLU A 84 -1.21 15.48 1.00
C GLU A 84 -2.53 15.37 0.24
N TRP A 85 -3.62 15.56 0.97
CA TRP A 85 -4.96 15.68 0.43
C TRP A 85 -5.22 17.18 0.19
N ILE A 86 -5.34 17.61 -1.08
CA ILE A 86 -5.34 19.03 -1.43
C ILE A 86 -6.77 19.50 -1.76
N ALA A 87 -7.42 18.85 -2.73
CA ALA A 87 -8.75 19.22 -3.16
C ALA A 87 -9.62 18.01 -3.54
N GLY A 88 -10.87 18.05 -3.10
CA GLY A 88 -11.92 17.15 -3.52
C GLY A 88 -12.33 17.35 -4.99
N GLY A 89 -13.13 16.42 -5.48
CA GLY A 89 -13.92 16.59 -6.70
C GLY A 89 -15.40 16.39 -6.38
N MET A 90 -16.25 16.53 -7.39
CA MET A 90 -17.66 16.14 -7.27
C MET A 90 -17.84 14.70 -7.73
N HIS A 91 -18.26 13.81 -6.82
CA HIS A 91 -18.38 12.38 -7.08
C HIS A 91 -19.33 11.69 -6.08
N LEU A 92 -19.45 10.35 -6.13
CA LEU A 92 -20.41 9.56 -5.34
C LEU A 92 -19.75 8.65 -4.28
N LYS A 93 -18.50 8.94 -3.87
CA LYS A 93 -17.66 7.99 -3.10
C LYS A 93 -17.43 8.32 -1.63
N GLY A 94 -17.84 9.51 -1.16
CA GLY A 94 -17.61 9.96 0.22
C GLY A 94 -16.86 11.30 0.25
N PRO A 95 -16.94 12.07 1.34
CA PRO A 95 -16.34 13.41 1.43
C PRO A 95 -14.83 13.42 1.66
N ASP A 96 -14.23 12.28 1.98
CA ASP A 96 -12.80 12.08 2.22
C ASP A 96 -12.00 11.77 0.95
N TYR A 97 -12.67 11.50 -0.18
CA TYR A 97 -12.00 11.26 -1.46
C TYR A 97 -11.51 12.56 -2.09
N PHE A 98 -10.39 12.49 -2.82
CA PHE A 98 -9.77 13.62 -3.48
C PHE A 98 -9.61 13.44 -4.98
N SER A 99 -9.64 14.58 -5.69
CA SER A 99 -9.23 14.66 -7.09
C SER A 99 -7.82 15.25 -7.22
N ILE A 100 -7.37 16.08 -6.28
CA ILE A 100 -5.99 16.58 -6.24
C ILE A 100 -5.36 16.16 -4.92
N GLY A 101 -4.25 15.44 -5.03
CA GLY A 101 -3.43 15.03 -3.90
C GLY A 101 -2.00 14.77 -4.34
N ARG A 102 -1.08 14.79 -3.38
CA ARG A 102 0.35 14.56 -3.61
C ARG A 102 0.81 13.36 -2.80
N GLN A 103 1.75 12.59 -3.33
CA GLN A 103 2.55 11.62 -2.59
C GLN A 103 3.99 11.71 -3.07
N GLY A 104 4.90 12.14 -2.19
CA GLY A 104 6.29 12.38 -2.55
C GLY A 104 6.39 13.31 -3.77
N ARG A 105 7.02 12.80 -4.83
CA ARG A 105 7.19 13.45 -6.14
C ARG A 105 6.02 13.29 -7.12
N LEU A 106 4.95 12.59 -6.74
CA LEU A 106 3.78 12.36 -7.59
C LEU A 106 2.62 13.27 -7.18
N LEU A 107 1.93 13.80 -8.18
CA LEU A 107 0.70 14.56 -8.03
C LEU A 107 -0.41 13.89 -8.83
N GLN A 108 -1.55 13.67 -8.21
CA GLN A 108 -2.78 13.30 -8.90
C GLN A 108 -3.50 14.57 -9.37
N TRP A 109 -3.87 14.59 -10.64
CA TRP A 109 -4.87 15.50 -11.19
C TRP A 109 -6.05 14.68 -11.71
N GLY A 110 -7.13 14.66 -10.93
CA GLY A 110 -8.28 13.79 -11.15
C GLY A 110 -9.34 14.36 -12.12
N PHE A 111 -9.22 15.62 -12.53
CA PHE A 111 -10.20 16.22 -13.44
C PHE A 111 -9.92 15.82 -14.89
N TYR A 112 -10.93 15.26 -15.57
CA TYR A 112 -10.87 14.94 -16.99
C TYR A 112 -11.54 16.04 -17.82
N GLY A 113 -10.82 16.58 -18.80
CA GLY A 113 -11.32 17.58 -19.74
C GLY A 113 -10.19 18.25 -20.53
N THR A 114 -10.49 18.73 -21.72
CA THR A 114 -9.60 19.57 -22.53
C THR A 114 -9.47 20.98 -21.92
N PRO A 115 -8.42 21.76 -22.28
CA PRO A 115 -8.32 23.14 -21.85
C PRO A 115 -9.57 23.97 -22.16
N ASP A 116 -10.22 23.74 -23.31
CA ASP A 116 -11.44 24.45 -23.69
C ASP A 116 -12.65 24.09 -22.84
N GLU A 117 -12.65 22.92 -22.19
CA GLU A 117 -13.69 22.48 -21.26
C GLU A 117 -13.43 22.94 -19.81
N MET A 118 -12.21 23.38 -19.49
CA MET A 118 -11.87 23.95 -18.19
C MET A 118 -12.29 25.41 -18.07
N THR A 119 -12.65 25.83 -16.85
CA THR A 119 -12.78 27.25 -16.53
C THR A 119 -11.40 27.91 -16.53
N GLU A 120 -11.34 29.25 -16.59
CA GLU A 120 -10.06 29.96 -16.45
C GLU A 120 -9.37 29.64 -15.11
N THR A 121 -10.15 29.56 -14.03
CA THR A 121 -9.69 29.08 -12.71
C THR A 121 -9.12 27.67 -12.78
N GLY A 122 -9.80 26.73 -13.46
CA GLY A 122 -9.33 25.35 -13.64
C GLY A 122 -8.00 25.27 -14.42
N GLN A 123 -7.86 26.04 -15.50
CA GLN A 123 -6.63 26.10 -16.30
C GLN A 123 -5.45 26.63 -15.47
N ARG A 124 -5.66 27.73 -14.73
CA ARG A 124 -4.62 28.32 -13.87
C ARG A 124 -4.27 27.39 -12.71
N LEU A 125 -5.25 26.72 -12.12
CA LEU A 125 -5.04 25.74 -11.05
C LEU A 125 -4.18 24.56 -11.50
N LEU A 126 -4.42 24.05 -12.72
CA LEU A 126 -3.59 22.99 -13.30
C LEU A 126 -2.13 23.44 -13.45
N ILE A 127 -1.88 24.64 -13.97
CA ILE A 127 -0.52 25.19 -14.12
C ILE A 127 0.14 25.38 -12.75
N ASN A 128 -0.61 25.90 -11.77
CA ASN A 128 -0.11 26.07 -10.41
C ASN A 128 0.21 24.73 -9.74
N ALA A 129 -0.58 23.69 -9.99
CA ALA A 129 -0.31 22.35 -9.49
C ALA A 129 0.95 21.73 -10.10
N VAL A 130 1.21 21.96 -11.41
CA VAL A 130 2.46 21.56 -12.07
C VAL A 130 3.66 22.31 -11.49
N HIS A 131 3.53 23.61 -11.24
CA HIS A 131 4.58 24.40 -10.59
C HIS A 131 4.85 23.91 -9.17
N TYR A 132 3.80 23.60 -8.41
CA TYR A 132 3.89 23.10 -7.05
C TYR A 132 4.65 21.77 -6.98
N ILE A 133 4.24 20.77 -7.77
CA ILE A 133 4.87 19.44 -7.72
C ILE A 133 6.33 19.46 -8.19
N HIS A 134 6.73 20.42 -9.03
CA HIS A 134 8.12 20.59 -9.43
C HIS A 134 9.07 20.78 -8.23
N GLY A 135 8.61 21.42 -7.14
CA GLY A 135 9.37 21.59 -5.91
C GLY A 135 9.69 20.28 -5.18
N PHE A 136 8.97 19.19 -5.50
CA PHE A 136 9.09 17.88 -4.86
C PHE A 136 9.79 16.85 -5.75
N LYS A 137 10.42 17.27 -6.86
CA LYS A 137 11.04 16.35 -7.84
C LYS A 137 12.02 15.32 -7.24
N ASP A 138 12.68 15.69 -6.14
CA ASP A 138 13.68 14.88 -5.44
C ASP A 138 13.11 14.20 -4.18
N HIS A 139 11.82 14.40 -3.87
CA HIS A 139 11.19 13.78 -2.71
C HIS A 139 10.88 12.29 -2.97
N PRO A 140 11.23 11.38 -2.05
CA PRO A 140 10.90 9.97 -2.18
C PRO A 140 9.40 9.73 -1.97
N ILE A 141 8.94 8.55 -2.39
CA ILE A 141 7.66 8.00 -1.94
C ILE A 141 7.94 7.14 -0.73
N LEU A 142 7.29 7.45 0.39
CA LEU A 142 7.61 6.78 1.66
C LEU A 142 6.87 5.46 1.87
N THR A 143 5.68 5.32 1.29
CA THR A 143 4.87 4.12 1.46
C THR A 143 4.10 3.80 0.20
N THR A 144 3.71 2.55 0.00
CA THR A 144 2.73 2.18 -1.03
C THR A 144 1.66 1.33 -0.40
N ARG A 145 0.52 1.17 -1.09
CA ARG A 145 -0.58 0.39 -0.56
C ARG A 145 -0.20 -1.09 -0.45
N GLU A 146 0.01 -1.54 0.78
CA GLU A 146 0.30 -2.95 1.13
C GLU A 146 -0.87 -3.60 1.87
N ALA A 147 -1.75 -2.82 2.49
CA ALA A 147 -2.91 -3.32 3.22
C ALA A 147 -4.18 -2.48 2.99
N ARG A 148 -5.30 -2.98 3.50
CA ARG A 148 -6.52 -2.18 3.62
C ARG A 148 -6.48 -1.41 4.94
N PRO A 149 -6.60 -0.07 4.92
CA PRO A 149 -6.56 0.73 6.14
C PRO A 149 -7.82 0.56 6.99
N ARG A 150 -7.73 0.89 8.28
CA ARG A 150 -8.82 0.70 9.25
C ARG A 150 -10.03 1.58 8.93
N GLU A 151 -9.84 2.74 8.33
CA GLU A 151 -10.92 3.62 7.85
C GLU A 151 -11.71 2.93 6.75
N GLY A 152 -11.05 2.13 5.91
CA GLY A 152 -11.73 1.30 4.92
C GLY A 152 -12.64 0.24 5.52
N LEU A 153 -12.36 -0.24 6.75
CA LEU A 153 -13.31 -1.09 7.49
C LEU A 153 -14.51 -0.28 7.95
N ALA A 154 -14.31 0.93 8.48
CA ALA A 154 -15.41 1.80 8.89
C ALA A 154 -16.38 2.05 7.72
N THR A 155 -15.83 2.40 6.55
CA THR A 155 -16.59 2.54 5.30
C THR A 155 -17.32 1.25 4.92
N SER A 156 -16.68 0.09 5.05
CA SER A 156 -17.30 -1.21 4.74
C SER A 156 -18.47 -1.54 5.69
N LEU A 157 -18.34 -1.19 6.98
CA LEU A 157 -19.41 -1.33 7.96
C LEU A 157 -20.57 -0.37 7.67
N ALA A 158 -20.30 0.87 7.26
CA ALA A 158 -21.35 1.84 6.90
C ALA A 158 -22.15 1.41 5.67
N LEU A 159 -21.48 0.81 4.68
CA LEU A 159 -22.12 0.33 3.45
C LEU A 159 -23.15 -0.78 3.67
N LEU A 160 -23.16 -1.44 4.83
CA LEU A 160 -24.19 -2.46 5.15
C LEU A 160 -25.60 -1.85 5.22
N ASP A 161 -25.71 -0.56 5.54
CA ASP A 161 -26.99 0.16 5.60
C ASP A 161 -27.51 0.50 4.21
N ASN A 162 -26.61 0.57 3.22
CA ASN A 162 -26.98 0.87 1.84
C ASN A 162 -27.91 -0.21 1.26
N TYR A 163 -27.79 -1.47 1.72
CA TYR A 163 -28.63 -2.58 1.27
C TYR A 163 -30.12 -2.43 1.66
N GLU A 164 -30.43 -1.61 2.65
CA GLU A 164 -31.81 -1.39 3.15
C GLU A 164 -32.50 -0.18 2.52
N THR A 165 -31.80 0.55 1.65
CA THR A 165 -32.31 1.77 1.01
C THR A 165 -33.39 1.48 -0.03
N GLU A 166 -34.30 2.43 -0.27
CA GLU A 166 -35.32 2.31 -1.32
C GLU A 166 -34.72 2.07 -2.72
N GLU A 167 -33.56 2.67 -3.01
CA GLU A 167 -32.83 2.48 -4.29
C GLU A 167 -32.42 1.01 -4.48
N MET A 168 -32.04 0.34 -3.40
CA MET A 168 -31.50 -1.02 -3.44
C MET A 168 -32.56 -2.12 -3.35
N LYS A 169 -33.83 -1.76 -3.07
CA LYS A 169 -34.95 -2.72 -3.01
C LYS A 169 -35.24 -3.43 -4.32
N GLU A 170 -34.87 -2.84 -5.47
CA GLU A 170 -34.98 -3.53 -6.76
C GLU A 170 -34.05 -4.76 -6.84
N TYR A 171 -32.89 -4.69 -6.17
CA TYR A 171 -31.88 -5.75 -6.17
C TYR A 171 -32.02 -6.69 -4.95
N TYR A 172 -32.41 -6.15 -3.80
CA TYR A 172 -32.57 -6.83 -2.53
C TYR A 172 -34.01 -6.68 -2.02
N ASP A 173 -34.93 -7.35 -2.72
CA ASP A 173 -36.38 -7.25 -2.54
C ASP A 173 -36.95 -7.99 -1.32
N THR A 174 -36.15 -8.83 -0.66
CA THR A 174 -36.54 -9.55 0.56
C THR A 174 -35.54 -9.33 1.71
N PRO A 175 -35.99 -9.38 2.97
CA PRO A 175 -35.10 -9.29 4.13
C PRO A 175 -33.99 -10.35 4.13
N GLU A 176 -34.25 -11.54 3.60
CA GLU A 176 -33.26 -12.61 3.50
C GLU A 176 -32.12 -12.24 2.54
N LYS A 177 -32.42 -11.63 1.38
CA LYS A 177 -31.40 -11.18 0.43
C LYS A 177 -30.56 -10.03 0.98
N VAL A 178 -31.17 -9.13 1.75
CA VAL A 178 -30.44 -8.06 2.45
C VAL A 178 -29.47 -8.66 3.45
N LYS A 179 -29.93 -9.57 4.31
CA LYS A 179 -29.06 -10.27 5.28
C LYS A 179 -27.94 -11.05 4.62
N GLU A 180 -28.23 -11.75 3.52
CA GLU A 180 -27.20 -12.45 2.75
C GLU A 180 -26.15 -11.49 2.18
N ALA A 181 -26.56 -10.32 1.69
CA ALA A 181 -25.64 -9.30 1.18
C ALA A 181 -24.78 -8.68 2.30
N GLN A 182 -25.39 -8.38 3.44
CA GLN A 182 -24.69 -7.88 4.62
C GLN A 182 -23.67 -8.91 5.12
N GLU A 183 -24.06 -10.19 5.25
CA GLU A 183 -23.16 -11.26 5.67
C GLU A 183 -22.02 -11.44 4.66
N ARG A 184 -22.27 -11.38 3.34
CA ARG A 184 -21.19 -11.41 2.33
C ARG A 184 -20.20 -10.25 2.52
N GLY A 185 -20.67 -9.05 2.83
CA GLY A 185 -19.81 -7.88 3.12
C GLY A 185 -18.98 -8.06 4.40
N LEU A 186 -19.59 -8.63 5.44
CA LEU A 186 -18.91 -8.95 6.69
C LEU A 186 -17.89 -10.07 6.52
N THR A 187 -18.23 -11.18 5.86
CA THR A 187 -17.31 -12.27 5.53
C THR A 187 -16.15 -11.80 4.65
N PHE A 188 -16.39 -10.84 3.75
CA PHE A 188 -15.33 -10.22 2.98
C PHE A 188 -14.35 -9.44 3.86
N SER A 189 -14.84 -8.78 4.91
CA SER A 189 -14.02 -7.98 5.82
C SER A 189 -13.32 -8.82 6.88
N PHE A 190 -13.97 -9.85 7.43
CA PHE A 190 -13.50 -10.61 8.61
C PHE A 190 -13.25 -12.11 8.37
N GLY A 191 -13.70 -12.65 7.23
CA GLY A 191 -13.63 -14.09 6.95
C GLY A 191 -14.63 -14.84 7.83
N ASP A 192 -14.19 -15.95 8.42
CA ASP A 192 -15.04 -16.75 9.33
C ASP A 192 -15.15 -16.14 10.74
N ALA A 193 -14.35 -15.11 11.04
CA ALA A 193 -14.25 -14.50 12.37
C ALA A 193 -15.04 -13.18 12.48
N VAL A 194 -16.26 -13.14 11.93
CA VAL A 194 -17.13 -11.95 11.98
C VAL A 194 -17.57 -11.68 13.43
N PRO A 195 -17.26 -10.49 13.99
CA PRO A 195 -17.73 -10.08 15.30
C PRO A 195 -19.26 -9.98 15.36
N GLU A 196 -19.88 -10.42 16.45
CA GLU A 196 -21.35 -10.38 16.56
C GLU A 196 -21.89 -8.94 16.53
N ALA A 197 -21.20 -8.00 17.18
CA ALA A 197 -21.55 -6.58 17.13
C ALA A 197 -21.46 -5.98 15.71
N ALA A 198 -20.70 -6.59 14.80
CA ALA A 198 -20.65 -6.16 13.40
C ALA A 198 -21.91 -6.54 12.60
N ARG A 199 -22.70 -7.52 13.08
CA ARG A 199 -24.04 -7.87 12.55
C ARG A 199 -25.15 -7.00 13.13
N GLY A 200 -24.81 -6.20 14.12
CA GLY A 200 -25.71 -5.30 14.81
C GLY A 200 -26.16 -4.13 13.95
N ASP A 201 -26.94 -3.24 14.58
CA ASP A 201 -27.29 -1.97 13.95
C ASP A 201 -26.07 -1.04 13.82
N ARG A 202 -26.29 0.17 13.30
CA ARG A 202 -25.21 1.13 13.06
C ARG A 202 -24.53 1.54 14.37
N GLU A 203 -25.29 1.72 15.45
CA GLU A 203 -24.76 2.16 16.74
C GLU A 203 -23.88 1.07 17.37
N GLU A 204 -24.33 -0.19 17.30
CA GLU A 204 -23.54 -1.36 17.74
C GLU A 204 -22.24 -1.50 16.94
N ARG A 205 -22.29 -1.32 15.61
CA ARG A 205 -21.11 -1.31 14.74
C ARG A 205 -20.14 -0.17 15.06
N GLN A 206 -20.64 1.02 15.32
CA GLN A 206 -19.84 2.19 15.70
C GLN A 206 -19.13 1.96 17.04
N ALA A 207 -19.87 1.50 18.05
CA ALA A 207 -19.32 1.22 19.38
C ALA A 207 -18.22 0.14 19.30
N TRP A 208 -18.49 -0.94 18.58
CA TRP A 208 -17.51 -2.00 18.37
C TRP A 208 -16.27 -1.47 17.63
N TYR A 209 -16.45 -0.72 16.53
CA TYR A 209 -15.31 -0.17 15.79
C TYR A 209 -14.47 0.75 16.67
N ALA A 210 -15.08 1.68 17.41
CA ALA A 210 -14.37 2.62 18.27
C ALA A 210 -13.59 1.92 19.41
N GLU A 211 -14.14 0.86 19.99
CA GLU A 211 -13.46 0.06 21.02
C GLU A 211 -12.25 -0.71 20.47
N ASN A 212 -12.34 -1.17 19.22
CA ASN A 212 -11.37 -2.10 18.63
C ASN A 212 -10.35 -1.41 17.71
N GLU A 213 -10.62 -0.20 17.21
CA GLU A 213 -9.78 0.60 16.31
C GLU A 213 -8.30 0.64 16.69
N PRO A 214 -7.92 0.83 17.98
CA PRO A 214 -6.51 0.89 18.36
C PRO A 214 -5.73 -0.41 18.13
N TYR A 215 -6.43 -1.54 17.98
CA TYR A 215 -5.85 -2.88 17.88
C TYR A 215 -6.20 -3.58 16.56
N LEU A 216 -6.98 -2.93 15.70
CA LEU A 216 -7.34 -3.46 14.40
C LEU A 216 -6.12 -3.45 13.46
N TYR A 217 -5.89 -4.58 12.80
CA TYR A 217 -4.92 -4.68 11.71
C TYR A 217 -5.46 -5.53 10.56
N TRP A 218 -4.90 -5.31 9.38
CA TRP A 218 -5.19 -6.13 8.21
C TRP A 218 -4.25 -7.34 8.18
N ASP A 219 -4.81 -8.51 8.46
CA ASP A 219 -4.13 -9.79 8.32
C ASP A 219 -4.28 -10.28 6.89
N GLY A 220 -3.30 -9.96 6.06
CA GLY A 220 -3.37 -10.28 4.65
C GLY A 220 -2.14 -9.92 3.87
N ALA A 221 -2.22 -10.25 2.60
CA ALA A 221 -1.16 -10.05 1.65
C ALA A 221 -1.66 -9.51 0.32
N ARG A 222 -0.79 -8.81 -0.37
CA ARG A 222 -0.89 -8.46 -1.77
C ARG A 222 -0.60 -9.70 -2.60
N ILE A 223 -1.59 -10.09 -3.40
CA ILE A 223 -1.50 -11.26 -4.28
C ILE A 223 -1.61 -10.83 -5.74
N GLY A 224 -0.73 -11.37 -6.58
CA GLY A 224 -0.89 -11.28 -8.02
C GLY A 224 -2.09 -12.12 -8.47
N SER A 225 -2.93 -11.57 -9.32
CA SER A 225 -4.10 -12.21 -9.92
C SER A 225 -4.10 -11.95 -11.42
N GLU A 226 -4.55 -12.93 -12.20
CA GLU A 226 -4.71 -12.77 -13.63
C GLU A 226 -6.19 -12.56 -13.99
N TYR A 227 -6.45 -11.58 -14.85
CA TYR A 227 -7.77 -11.34 -15.44
C TYR A 227 -7.63 -10.85 -16.87
N GLY A 228 -8.17 -11.62 -17.83
CA GLY A 228 -8.11 -11.28 -19.25
C GLY A 228 -6.68 -11.22 -19.82
N GLY A 229 -5.79 -12.11 -19.38
CA GLY A 229 -4.37 -12.16 -19.80
C GLY A 229 -3.47 -11.10 -19.18
N LYS A 230 -4.03 -10.21 -18.34
CA LYS A 230 -3.29 -9.17 -17.61
C LYS A 230 -3.17 -9.52 -16.15
N VAL A 231 -2.01 -9.22 -15.58
CA VAL A 231 -1.73 -9.41 -14.16
C VAL A 231 -2.02 -8.12 -13.40
N TYR A 232 -2.77 -8.25 -12.32
CA TYR A 232 -3.07 -7.18 -11.38
C TYR A 232 -2.78 -7.65 -9.97
N PHE A 233 -2.38 -6.72 -9.11
CA PHE A 233 -2.27 -7.00 -7.69
C PHE A 233 -3.57 -6.64 -6.98
N ARG A 234 -4.04 -7.53 -6.13
CA ARG A 234 -5.14 -7.27 -5.21
C ARG A 234 -4.72 -7.57 -3.78
N LEU A 235 -5.39 -6.95 -2.82
CA LEU A 235 -5.22 -7.25 -1.41
C LEU A 235 -6.16 -8.41 -1.05
N ASP A 236 -5.59 -9.47 -0.50
CA ASP A 236 -6.33 -10.61 0.04
C ASP A 236 -5.96 -10.79 1.52
N GLY A 237 -6.96 -10.67 2.39
CA GLY A 237 -6.77 -10.60 3.82
C GLY A 237 -8.06 -10.30 4.53
N ARG A 238 -8.02 -10.24 5.86
CA ARG A 238 -9.17 -9.93 6.71
C ARG A 238 -8.74 -9.01 7.85
N PHE A 239 -9.65 -8.17 8.32
CA PHE A 239 -9.43 -7.40 9.54
C PHE A 239 -9.43 -8.34 10.74
N ARG A 240 -8.42 -8.17 11.60
CA ARG A 240 -8.24 -8.90 12.83
C ARG A 240 -7.95 -7.92 13.96
N ILE A 241 -8.22 -8.38 15.17
CA ILE A 241 -7.79 -7.69 16.38
C ILE A 241 -6.44 -8.28 16.78
N ASP A 242 -5.48 -7.42 17.05
CA ASP A 242 -4.23 -7.80 17.66
C ASP A 242 -4.40 -8.01 19.17
N GLU A 243 -4.58 -9.26 19.57
CA GLU A 243 -4.71 -9.63 20.98
C GLU A 243 -3.41 -9.42 21.78
N ASP A 244 -2.24 -9.42 21.12
CA ASP A 244 -0.96 -9.14 21.78
C ASP A 244 -0.87 -7.65 22.16
N ALA A 245 -1.20 -6.75 21.21
CA ALA A 245 -1.25 -5.30 21.46
C ALA A 245 -2.36 -4.93 22.46
N ARG A 246 -3.54 -5.57 22.34
CA ARG A 246 -4.64 -5.41 23.30
C ARG A 246 -4.24 -5.83 24.71
N ALA A 247 -3.56 -6.96 24.88
CA ALA A 247 -3.13 -7.43 26.19
C ALA A 247 -2.14 -6.45 26.87
N LEU A 248 -1.38 -5.69 26.08
CA LEU A 248 -0.53 -4.61 26.57
C LEU A 248 -1.31 -3.31 26.83
N GLY A 249 -2.49 -3.15 26.25
CA GLY A 249 -3.29 -1.91 26.31
C GLY A 249 -2.65 -0.75 25.54
N ILE A 250 -1.79 -1.05 24.57
CA ILE A 250 -1.06 -0.06 23.77
C ILE A 250 -1.54 -0.18 22.32
N ALA A 251 -1.94 0.94 21.73
CA ALA A 251 -2.42 0.98 20.35
C ALA A 251 -1.31 0.57 19.36
N ASN A 252 -1.68 -0.10 18.28
CA ASN A 252 -0.73 -0.59 17.29
C ASN A 252 -0.05 0.49 16.42
N LYS A 253 -0.56 1.72 16.50
CA LYS A 253 0.03 2.92 15.88
C LYS A 253 0.88 3.74 16.84
N ASP A 254 0.93 3.38 18.12
CA ASP A 254 1.71 4.07 19.14
C ASP A 254 3.13 3.48 19.21
N PRO A 255 4.19 4.28 18.96
CA PRO A 255 5.58 3.81 19.06
C PRO A 255 5.92 3.17 20.41
N ALA A 256 5.21 3.52 21.49
CA ALA A 256 5.36 2.90 22.80
C ALA A 256 5.14 1.38 22.77
N LEU A 257 4.41 0.85 21.77
CA LEU A 257 4.25 -0.59 21.58
C LEU A 257 5.60 -1.26 21.25
N LEU A 258 6.40 -0.63 20.39
CA LEU A 258 7.73 -1.13 20.02
C LEU A 258 8.68 -1.04 21.21
N GLU A 259 8.72 0.12 21.89
CA GLU A 259 9.54 0.31 23.09
C GLU A 259 9.22 -0.74 24.16
N ARG A 260 7.93 -0.99 24.38
CA ARG A 260 7.46 -2.02 25.32
C ARG A 260 7.90 -3.42 24.90
N ALA A 261 7.78 -3.76 23.61
CA ALA A 261 8.19 -5.07 23.12
C ALA A 261 9.71 -5.28 23.26
N VAL A 262 10.53 -4.26 22.98
CA VAL A 262 12.00 -4.35 23.20
C VAL A 262 12.33 -4.56 24.67
N ALA A 263 11.63 -3.87 25.58
CA ALA A 263 11.81 -4.06 27.02
C ALA A 263 11.41 -5.48 27.48
N ASP A 264 10.24 -5.96 27.06
CA ASP A 264 9.74 -7.31 27.34
C ASP A 264 10.76 -8.37 26.83
N LEU A 265 11.33 -8.18 25.63
CA LEU A 265 12.37 -9.06 25.07
C LEU A 265 13.66 -9.05 25.90
N ARG A 266 14.12 -7.87 26.32
CA ARG A 266 15.34 -7.71 27.15
C ARG A 266 15.18 -8.35 28.54
N GLU A 267 13.99 -8.23 29.13
CA GLU A 267 13.68 -8.76 30.46
C GLU A 267 13.25 -10.23 30.44
N GLY A 268 13.02 -10.81 29.27
CA GLY A 268 12.54 -12.19 29.10
C GLY A 268 11.08 -12.36 29.52
N VAL A 269 10.28 -11.30 29.47
CA VAL A 269 8.84 -11.31 29.78
C VAL A 269 8.07 -11.58 28.50
N GLU A 270 7.49 -12.78 28.36
CA GLU A 270 6.77 -13.20 27.14
C GLU A 270 7.55 -12.88 25.84
N PRO A 271 8.81 -13.34 25.71
CA PRO A 271 9.69 -12.94 24.62
C PRO A 271 9.12 -13.27 23.23
N GLU A 272 8.36 -14.37 23.11
CA GLU A 272 7.69 -14.73 21.86
C GLU A 272 6.63 -13.69 21.44
N ARG A 273 5.90 -13.08 22.39
CA ARG A 273 4.95 -12.00 22.10
C ARG A 273 5.69 -10.75 21.64
N ALA A 274 6.78 -10.40 22.33
CA ALA A 274 7.60 -9.27 21.97
C ALA A 274 8.15 -9.40 20.53
N GLU A 275 8.72 -10.57 20.19
CA GLU A 275 9.22 -10.85 18.84
C GLU A 275 8.11 -10.79 17.78
N ARG A 276 6.92 -11.35 18.07
CA ARG A 276 5.76 -11.23 17.15
C ARG A 276 5.37 -9.78 16.90
N LEU A 277 5.28 -8.95 17.95
CA LEU A 277 4.91 -7.54 17.83
C LEU A 277 5.96 -6.75 17.04
N LEU A 278 7.25 -6.91 17.38
CA LEU A 278 8.35 -6.23 16.68
C LEU A 278 8.37 -6.62 15.20
N THR A 279 8.30 -7.92 14.90
CA THR A 279 8.29 -8.42 13.52
C THR A 279 7.07 -7.93 12.74
N ARG A 280 5.87 -8.01 13.32
CA ARG A 280 4.62 -7.60 12.66
C ARG A 280 4.63 -6.11 12.31
N TYR A 281 5.00 -5.27 13.27
CA TYR A 281 4.87 -3.82 13.14
C TYR A 281 6.10 -3.13 12.55
N THR A 282 7.20 -3.83 12.30
CA THR A 282 8.37 -3.24 11.61
C THR A 282 8.67 -3.96 10.29
N GLY A 283 8.31 -5.24 10.17
CA GLY A 283 8.77 -6.11 9.08
C GLY A 283 10.26 -6.43 9.14
N LEU A 284 10.93 -6.10 10.25
CA LEU A 284 12.35 -6.33 10.48
C LEU A 284 12.57 -7.55 11.38
N SER A 285 13.81 -8.03 11.37
CA SER A 285 14.31 -9.05 12.28
C SER A 285 15.67 -8.59 12.79
N HIS A 286 15.86 -8.66 14.11
CA HIS A 286 17.14 -8.41 14.75
C HIS A 286 17.46 -9.55 15.72
N ASP A 287 18.75 -9.81 15.92
CA ASP A 287 19.24 -10.97 16.67
C ASP A 287 19.13 -10.79 18.19
N SER A 288 19.01 -9.55 18.67
CA SER A 288 18.96 -9.25 20.10
C SER A 288 18.12 -8.01 20.44
N ALA A 289 17.73 -7.90 21.72
CA ALA A 289 17.05 -6.71 22.23
C ALA A 289 17.92 -5.44 22.16
N ASP A 290 19.24 -5.58 22.20
CA ASP A 290 20.15 -4.44 22.08
C ASP A 290 20.24 -3.94 20.62
N ASP A 291 20.18 -4.84 19.64
CA ASP A 291 20.08 -4.46 18.23
C ASP A 291 18.75 -3.74 17.94
N TRP A 292 17.65 -4.23 18.50
CA TRP A 292 16.35 -3.55 18.42
C TRP A 292 16.38 -2.16 19.06
N GLN A 293 17.02 -2.03 20.22
CA GLN A 293 17.18 -0.73 20.88
C GLN A 293 18.03 0.23 20.03
N GLY A 294 19.15 -0.26 19.47
CA GLY A 294 19.99 0.53 18.58
C GLY A 294 19.22 1.05 17.37
N TRP A 295 18.40 0.19 16.75
CA TRP A 295 17.52 0.60 15.65
C TRP A 295 16.49 1.67 16.07
N LEU A 296 15.84 1.51 17.23
CA LEU A 296 14.91 2.51 17.76
C LEU A 296 15.60 3.84 18.08
N ASP A 297 16.80 3.81 18.65
CA ASP A 297 17.57 5.01 18.98
C ASP A 297 17.98 5.78 17.71
N GLU A 298 18.33 5.06 16.64
CA GLU A 298 18.71 5.64 15.35
C GLU A 298 17.51 6.18 14.54
N THR A 299 16.40 5.41 14.49
CA THR A 299 15.29 5.69 13.56
C THR A 299 14.07 6.32 14.23
N GLY A 300 13.94 6.22 15.55
CA GLY A 300 12.73 6.52 16.32
C GLY A 300 12.15 7.91 16.08
N SER A 301 13.02 8.92 15.92
CA SER A 301 12.60 10.30 15.63
C SER A 301 11.94 10.51 14.26
N SER A 302 12.10 9.54 13.36
CA SER A 302 11.56 9.57 11.99
C SER A 302 10.47 8.51 11.75
N LEU A 303 10.12 7.73 12.78
CA LEU A 303 9.12 6.67 12.68
C LEU A 303 7.72 7.27 12.57
N PHE A 304 6.93 6.70 11.66
CA PHE A 304 5.50 6.94 11.55
C PHE A 304 4.78 5.61 11.32
N ALA A 305 3.59 5.44 11.91
CA ALA A 305 2.75 4.26 11.67
C ALA A 305 1.92 4.47 10.41
N SER A 306 1.89 3.48 9.52
CA SER A 306 1.09 3.51 8.30
C SER A 306 0.28 2.24 8.16
N ASP A 307 -1.05 2.39 8.20
CA ASP A 307 -2.04 1.37 7.88
C ASP A 307 -1.95 1.00 6.41
N TRP A 308 -1.89 2.03 5.55
CA TRP A 308 -1.75 1.90 4.12
C TRP A 308 -0.46 1.16 3.75
N GLY A 309 0.60 1.42 4.51
CA GLY A 309 1.91 0.76 4.45
C GLY A 309 2.00 -0.59 5.16
N GLY A 310 0.87 -1.25 5.42
CA GLY A 310 0.84 -2.62 5.92
C GLY A 310 0.69 -2.74 7.44
N TYR A 311 0.15 -1.73 8.13
CA TYR A 311 0.14 -1.65 9.60
C TYR A 311 1.55 -1.75 10.18
N ARG A 312 2.47 -0.94 9.67
CA ARG A 312 3.87 -0.94 10.12
C ARG A 312 4.35 0.47 10.47
N PHE A 313 5.29 0.55 11.40
CA PHE A 313 6.17 1.69 11.58
C PHE A 313 7.18 1.73 10.45
N ARG A 314 7.23 2.86 9.76
CA ARG A 314 8.16 3.16 8.66
C ARG A 314 9.03 4.34 9.07
N ALA A 315 10.28 4.36 8.63
CA ALA A 315 11.19 5.47 8.86
C ALA A 315 11.18 6.41 7.66
N ALA A 316 10.98 7.71 7.89
CA ALA A 316 11.08 8.71 6.84
C ALA A 316 12.53 8.97 6.39
N GLN A 317 13.52 8.64 7.23
CA GLN A 317 14.96 8.77 6.98
C GLN A 317 15.74 7.63 7.66
N GLY A 318 16.93 7.28 7.15
CA GLY A 318 17.82 6.27 7.75
C GLY A 318 17.87 4.92 7.00
N PRO A 319 18.61 3.92 7.52
CA PRO A 319 18.65 2.56 6.97
C PRO A 319 17.24 1.94 6.93
N GLY A 320 16.81 1.41 5.78
CA GLY A 320 15.42 0.97 5.57
C GLY A 320 14.45 2.09 5.17
N GLY A 321 14.95 3.32 5.00
CA GLY A 321 14.23 4.43 4.40
C GLY A 321 13.84 4.12 2.94
N PRO A 322 12.59 4.39 2.54
CA PRO A 322 12.06 3.97 1.25
C PRO A 322 12.61 4.82 0.08
N ASP A 323 13.17 4.14 -0.92
CA ASP A 323 13.00 4.55 -2.32
C ASP A 323 12.30 3.40 -3.07
N LEU A 324 11.02 3.23 -2.74
CA LEU A 324 10.13 2.24 -3.37
C LEU A 324 9.94 2.49 -4.87
N LEU A 325 10.34 3.67 -5.39
CA LEU A 325 10.28 4.04 -6.81
C LEU A 325 11.60 3.87 -7.58
N SER A 326 12.79 4.02 -6.98
CA SER A 326 14.03 3.67 -7.71
C SER A 326 14.18 2.15 -7.91
N SER A 327 13.55 1.36 -7.05
CA SER A 327 13.39 -0.10 -7.20
C SER A 327 12.19 -0.50 -8.07
N SER A 328 11.35 0.46 -8.50
CA SER A 328 10.22 0.22 -9.40
C SER A 328 10.27 1.06 -10.67
N ARG A 329 11.31 0.84 -11.50
CA ARG A 329 11.15 0.96 -12.95
C ARG A 329 10.30 -0.20 -13.49
N PHE A 330 9.04 -0.29 -13.06
CA PHE A 330 8.06 -1.16 -13.69
C PHE A 330 7.22 -0.32 -14.65
N ALA A 331 7.70 -0.20 -15.88
CA ALA A 331 6.78 -0.13 -17.01
C ALA A 331 6.35 -1.57 -17.30
N VAL A 332 5.35 -2.10 -16.57
CA VAL A 332 4.48 -3.13 -17.17
C VAL A 332 3.40 -2.33 -17.88
N ASP A 333 3.76 -1.79 -19.04
CA ASP A 333 2.85 -1.08 -19.90
C ASP A 333 1.91 -2.10 -20.57
N GLY A 334 0.90 -2.56 -19.81
CA GLY A 334 -0.19 -3.40 -20.32
C GLY A 334 0.20 -4.72 -21.02
N GLY A 335 1.46 -5.12 -20.98
CA GLY A 335 2.02 -6.27 -21.68
C GLY A 335 1.98 -7.55 -20.84
N GLU A 336 2.09 -8.68 -21.53
CA GLU A 336 2.25 -10.00 -20.92
C GLU A 336 3.48 -9.97 -20.00
N LEU A 337 3.29 -10.37 -18.73
CA LEU A 337 4.40 -10.63 -17.81
C LEU A 337 5.13 -11.90 -18.30
N GLU A 338 5.99 -11.74 -19.30
CA GLU A 338 7.03 -12.71 -19.62
C GLU A 338 8.28 -12.40 -18.77
N ASN A 339 9.01 -13.45 -18.40
CA ASN A 339 10.17 -13.46 -17.50
C ASN A 339 10.91 -12.11 -17.44
N LEU A 340 10.84 -11.44 -16.28
CA LEU A 340 11.46 -10.14 -16.12
C LEU A 340 12.97 -10.30 -15.94
N SER A 341 13.75 -9.78 -16.89
CA SER A 341 15.19 -9.56 -16.71
C SER A 341 15.41 -8.19 -16.10
N VAL A 342 16.24 -8.12 -15.07
CA VAL A 342 16.72 -6.85 -14.51
C VAL A 342 18.24 -6.82 -14.63
N THR A 343 18.76 -5.89 -15.43
CA THR A 343 20.17 -5.50 -15.38
C THR A 343 20.34 -4.55 -14.21
N VAL A 344 20.75 -5.07 -13.06
CA VAL A 344 20.81 -4.30 -11.81
C VAL A 344 22.18 -3.62 -11.63
N SER A 345 23.22 -4.13 -12.30
CA SER A 345 24.53 -3.49 -12.41
C SER A 345 25.16 -3.82 -13.78
N PRO A 346 26.21 -3.11 -14.21
CA PRO A 346 26.93 -3.46 -15.45
C PRO A 346 27.53 -4.87 -15.42
N ALA A 347 27.76 -5.44 -14.23
CA ALA A 347 28.43 -6.72 -14.04
C ALA A 347 27.49 -7.91 -13.82
N VAL A 348 26.19 -7.66 -13.58
CA VAL A 348 25.22 -8.71 -13.20
C VAL A 348 23.87 -8.50 -13.88
N GLU A 349 23.45 -9.51 -14.64
CA GLU A 349 22.08 -9.69 -15.11
C GLU A 349 21.44 -10.81 -14.27
N VAL A 350 20.22 -10.57 -13.78
CA VAL A 350 19.43 -11.59 -13.09
C VAL A 350 18.05 -11.71 -13.71
N THR A 351 17.61 -12.94 -13.93
CA THR A 351 16.25 -13.29 -14.38
C THR A 351 15.58 -14.20 -13.37
N MET A 352 14.27 -14.02 -13.20
CA MET A 352 13.46 -14.94 -12.39
C MET A 352 12.44 -15.67 -13.26
N SER A 353 12.40 -16.99 -13.10
CA SER A 353 11.30 -17.84 -13.55
C SER A 353 10.70 -18.57 -12.35
N THR A 354 9.51 -19.13 -12.49
CA THR A 354 8.93 -20.01 -11.47
C THR A 354 8.50 -21.33 -12.08
N THR A 355 8.70 -22.40 -11.32
CA THR A 355 8.22 -23.73 -11.65
C THR A 355 7.37 -24.27 -10.51
N THR A 356 6.25 -24.87 -10.85
CA THR A 356 5.33 -25.47 -9.86
C THR A 356 5.39 -26.99 -9.97
N ASP A 357 5.61 -27.68 -8.84
CA ASP A 357 5.48 -29.14 -8.74
C ASP A 357 4.54 -29.47 -7.57
N GLY A 358 3.29 -29.79 -7.90
CA GLY A 358 2.23 -29.98 -6.92
C GLY A 358 1.94 -28.70 -6.12
N ASP A 359 2.03 -28.78 -4.79
CA ASP A 359 1.81 -27.64 -3.89
C ASP A 359 3.08 -26.77 -3.70
N THR A 360 4.21 -27.16 -4.29
CA THR A 360 5.48 -26.44 -4.11
C THR A 360 5.74 -25.50 -5.27
N THR A 361 5.87 -24.22 -4.98
CA THR A 361 6.32 -23.22 -5.97
C THR A 361 7.81 -22.97 -5.77
N LEU A 362 8.61 -23.10 -6.82
CA LEU A 362 10.04 -22.82 -6.79
C LEU A 362 10.31 -21.59 -7.66
N ALA A 363 10.90 -20.55 -7.07
CA ALA A 363 11.45 -19.44 -7.83
C ALA A 363 12.90 -19.76 -8.21
N VAL A 364 13.21 -19.64 -9.50
CA VAL A 364 14.53 -19.92 -10.05
C VAL A 364 15.14 -18.61 -10.48
N LEU A 365 16.22 -18.21 -9.80
CA LEU A 365 17.02 -17.03 -10.12
C LEU A 365 18.23 -17.47 -10.94
N ASP A 366 18.26 -17.08 -12.21
CA ASP A 366 19.40 -17.31 -13.09
C ASP A 366 20.25 -16.02 -13.11
N PHE A 367 21.48 -16.13 -12.62
CA PHE A 367 22.48 -15.06 -12.59
C PHE A 367 23.47 -15.22 -13.73
N ARG A 368 23.74 -14.12 -14.44
CA ARG A 368 24.84 -14.00 -15.38
C ARG A 368 25.79 -12.91 -14.93
N LEU A 369 27.04 -13.30 -14.72
CA LEU A 369 28.09 -12.42 -14.23
C LEU A 369 29.08 -12.13 -15.34
N GLU A 370 29.55 -10.88 -15.42
CA GLU A 370 30.70 -10.55 -16.26
C GLU A 370 31.92 -11.39 -15.85
N PRO A 371 32.75 -11.86 -16.80
CA PRO A 371 33.90 -12.70 -16.49
C PRO A 371 34.85 -12.07 -15.46
N GLY A 372 35.14 -12.81 -14.39
CA GLY A 372 36.03 -12.36 -13.32
C GLY A 372 35.30 -11.74 -12.11
N PHE A 373 34.00 -11.45 -12.23
CA PHE A 373 33.19 -11.04 -11.10
C PHE A 373 32.67 -12.23 -10.29
N TRP A 374 32.43 -11.99 -8.99
CA TRP A 374 31.76 -12.90 -8.07
C TRP A 374 30.77 -12.16 -7.17
N ILE A 375 29.84 -12.93 -6.60
CA ILE A 375 28.92 -12.48 -5.53
C ILE A 375 29.23 -13.28 -4.26
N TYR A 376 29.16 -12.63 -3.10
CA TYR A 376 29.35 -13.29 -1.81
C TYR A 376 28.12 -14.08 -1.36
N ALA A 377 28.31 -15.32 -0.91
CA ALA A 377 27.26 -16.17 -0.37
C ALA A 377 26.83 -15.72 1.05
N PRO A 378 25.61 -16.07 1.52
CA PRO A 378 25.09 -15.71 2.84
C PRO A 378 26.02 -16.10 4.01
N GLY A 379 26.71 -17.24 3.89
CA GLY A 379 27.63 -17.76 4.91
C GLY A 379 29.07 -17.20 4.88
N SER A 380 29.35 -16.21 4.03
CA SER A 380 30.69 -15.60 3.94
C SER A 380 30.94 -14.56 5.06
N ASP A 381 32.19 -14.14 5.25
CA ASP A 381 32.56 -13.05 6.18
C ASP A 381 32.43 -11.65 5.55
N ALA A 382 31.89 -11.53 4.34
CA ALA A 382 31.76 -10.25 3.65
C ALA A 382 30.66 -9.37 4.28
N GLU A 383 30.82 -8.05 4.21
CA GLU A 383 29.82 -7.11 4.72
C GLU A 383 28.51 -7.18 3.93
N PHE A 384 28.59 -7.19 2.59
CA PHE A 384 27.44 -7.31 1.69
C PHE A 384 27.41 -8.68 1.04
N LYS A 385 26.34 -9.43 1.33
CA LYS A 385 26.17 -10.83 0.90
C LYS A 385 24.89 -10.97 0.09
N PHE A 386 24.80 -12.09 -0.64
CA PHE A 386 23.56 -12.49 -1.27
C PHE A 386 22.47 -12.66 -0.19
N GLY A 387 21.36 -11.97 -0.39
CA GLY A 387 20.15 -12.11 0.39
C GLY A 387 18.96 -12.25 -0.55
N VAL A 388 18.01 -13.11 -0.20
CA VAL A 388 16.74 -13.21 -0.90
C VAL A 388 15.61 -13.27 0.11
N ARG A 389 14.61 -12.42 -0.08
CA ARG A 389 13.39 -12.40 0.71
C ARG A 389 12.20 -12.16 -0.19
N ALA A 390 11.02 -12.62 0.22
CA ALA A 390 9.80 -12.09 -0.34
C ALA A 390 9.52 -10.73 0.33
N PRO A 391 8.98 -9.73 -0.40
CA PRO A 391 8.52 -8.51 0.25
C PRO A 391 7.45 -8.88 1.29
N ALA A 392 7.56 -8.29 2.47
CA ALA A 392 6.61 -8.53 3.53
C ALA A 392 5.21 -8.09 3.08
N GLY A 393 4.18 -8.89 3.39
CA GLY A 393 2.82 -8.65 2.94
C GLY A 393 2.54 -9.07 1.48
N PHE A 394 3.34 -9.96 0.88
CA PHE A 394 3.00 -10.63 -0.39
C PHE A 394 2.54 -12.08 -0.18
N GLY A 395 1.68 -12.60 -1.06
CA GLY A 395 1.02 -13.89 -0.83
C GLY A 395 1.93 -15.13 -0.93
N LEU A 396 3.06 -15.01 -1.63
CA LEU A 396 4.12 -16.03 -1.67
C LEU A 396 5.29 -15.55 -0.83
N GLN A 397 5.75 -16.39 0.10
CA GLN A 397 6.86 -16.13 1.02
C GLN A 397 7.96 -17.17 0.82
N VAL A 398 9.21 -16.83 1.17
CA VAL A 398 10.35 -17.74 1.06
C VAL A 398 10.23 -18.85 2.12
N ALA A 399 10.22 -20.10 1.67
CA ALA A 399 9.96 -21.29 2.48
C ALA A 399 11.26 -22.07 2.73
N GLY A 400 12.11 -21.56 3.61
CA GLY A 400 13.39 -22.17 3.97
C GLY A 400 14.59 -21.65 3.16
N ASP A 401 15.73 -22.32 3.32
CA ASP A 401 17.00 -21.82 2.77
C ASP A 401 17.05 -21.97 1.24
N PRO A 402 17.55 -20.94 0.53
CA PRO A 402 17.77 -21.03 -0.91
C PRO A 402 18.86 -22.07 -1.23
N VAL A 403 18.64 -22.85 -2.28
CA VAL A 403 19.65 -23.76 -2.81
C VAL A 403 20.67 -22.95 -3.61
N LEU A 404 21.84 -22.77 -3.03
CA LEU A 404 22.94 -21.99 -3.61
C LEU A 404 23.74 -22.82 -4.63
N PRO A 405 24.40 -22.15 -5.59
CA PRO A 405 25.37 -22.79 -6.46
C PRO A 405 26.64 -23.19 -5.69
N LYS A 406 27.63 -23.71 -6.42
CA LYS A 406 28.93 -24.02 -5.82
C LYS A 406 29.60 -22.74 -5.29
N VAL A 407 29.87 -22.72 -3.99
CA VAL A 407 30.59 -21.67 -3.29
C VAL A 407 32.07 -22.07 -3.13
N ASP A 408 32.99 -21.15 -3.37
CA ASP A 408 34.42 -21.40 -3.16
C ASP A 408 34.83 -21.30 -1.68
N GLY A 409 36.11 -21.58 -1.37
CA GLY A 409 36.63 -21.55 0.00
C GLY A 409 36.66 -20.16 0.65
N GLN A 410 36.33 -19.11 -0.09
CA GLN A 410 36.23 -17.72 0.39
C GLN A 410 34.77 -17.24 0.42
N GLY A 411 33.80 -18.14 0.23
CA GLY A 411 32.38 -17.77 0.27
C GLY A 411 31.89 -17.09 -1.00
N ARG A 412 32.53 -17.31 -2.16
CA ARG A 412 32.20 -16.60 -3.42
C ARG A 412 31.50 -17.52 -4.42
N MET A 413 30.52 -16.97 -5.13
CA MET A 413 29.78 -17.57 -6.23
C MET A 413 30.25 -16.94 -7.55
N HIS A 414 30.75 -17.76 -8.47
CA HIS A 414 31.42 -17.32 -9.70
C HIS A 414 30.68 -17.77 -10.96
N GLY A 415 30.86 -17.02 -12.05
CA GLY A 415 30.34 -17.35 -13.37
C GLY A 415 28.80 -17.29 -13.42
N ASP A 416 28.23 -17.94 -14.43
CA ASP A 416 26.78 -18.08 -14.55
C ASP A 416 26.29 -19.17 -13.59
N PHE A 417 25.29 -18.84 -12.79
CA PHE A 417 24.78 -19.76 -11.79
C PHE A 417 23.28 -19.61 -11.53
N ARG A 418 22.72 -20.61 -10.88
CA ARG A 418 21.31 -20.68 -10.49
C ARG A 418 21.18 -20.72 -8.98
N VAL A 419 20.19 -19.98 -8.47
CA VAL A 419 19.71 -20.09 -7.09
C VAL A 419 18.25 -20.51 -7.14
N GLU A 420 17.90 -21.56 -6.41
CA GLU A 420 16.52 -22.03 -6.29
C GLU A 420 15.96 -21.62 -4.95
N VAL A 421 14.84 -20.92 -4.96
CA VAL A 421 14.22 -20.33 -3.78
C VAL A 421 12.86 -21.00 -3.58
N PRO A 422 12.73 -21.91 -2.60
CA PRO A 422 11.44 -22.51 -2.29
C PRO A 422 10.47 -21.42 -1.82
N LEU A 423 9.25 -21.44 -2.33
CA LEU A 423 8.17 -20.52 -1.96
C LEU A 423 6.98 -21.29 -1.39
N GLU A 424 6.34 -20.71 -0.38
CA GLU A 424 5.07 -21.15 0.19
C GLU A 424 4.02 -20.04 0.11
N GLY A 425 2.75 -20.42 0.13
CA GLY A 425 1.63 -19.50 0.10
C GLY A 425 0.86 -19.54 -1.22
N ARG A 426 0.23 -18.43 -1.60
CA ARG A 426 -0.68 -18.37 -2.75
C ARG A 426 -0.49 -17.08 -3.56
N GLY A 427 -0.52 -17.20 -4.88
CA GLY A 427 -0.54 -16.08 -5.80
C GLY A 427 -0.18 -16.51 -7.21
N ALA A 428 -0.70 -15.81 -8.22
CA ALA A 428 -0.33 -16.06 -9.63
C ALA A 428 1.02 -15.42 -10.01
N VAL A 429 1.69 -14.75 -9.06
CA VAL A 429 2.93 -14.00 -9.29
C VAL A 429 3.83 -14.16 -8.08
N ALA A 430 5.03 -14.68 -8.28
CA ALA A 430 6.10 -14.62 -7.29
C ALA A 430 6.79 -13.25 -7.35
N THR A 431 7.11 -12.68 -6.19
CA THR A 431 7.89 -11.45 -6.07
C THR A 431 8.99 -11.67 -5.06
N LEU A 432 10.24 -11.42 -5.46
CA LEU A 432 11.42 -11.53 -4.60
C LEU A 432 12.19 -10.21 -4.58
N LEU A 433 12.77 -9.89 -3.43
CA LEU A 433 13.75 -8.84 -3.24
C LEU A 433 15.11 -9.52 -3.08
N VAL A 434 16.06 -9.10 -3.90
CA VAL A 434 17.41 -9.67 -3.92
C VAL A 434 18.42 -8.60 -3.53
N ASP A 435 19.26 -8.92 -2.56
CA ASP A 435 20.42 -8.14 -2.15
C ASP A 435 21.69 -8.86 -2.61
N TYR A 436 22.68 -8.12 -3.11
CA TYR A 436 24.02 -8.65 -3.37
C TYR A 436 25.03 -7.54 -3.60
N GLN A 437 26.32 -7.90 -3.57
CA GLN A 437 27.40 -7.06 -4.10
C GLN A 437 28.25 -7.90 -5.06
N ALA A 438 28.57 -7.32 -6.22
CA ALA A 438 29.46 -7.93 -7.21
C ALA A 438 30.85 -7.30 -7.12
N CYS A 439 31.88 -8.14 -7.02
CA CYS A 439 33.28 -7.71 -6.95
C CYS A 439 34.15 -8.51 -7.92
N ASP A 440 35.25 -7.91 -8.36
CA ASP A 440 36.38 -8.58 -8.99
C ASP A 440 37.66 -8.40 -8.13
N GLU A 441 38.82 -8.78 -8.64
CA GLU A 441 40.10 -8.67 -7.92
C GLU A 441 40.53 -7.23 -7.61
N THR A 442 39.94 -6.24 -8.29
CA THR A 442 40.36 -4.84 -8.30
C THR A 442 39.32 -3.88 -7.72
N LEU A 443 38.03 -4.19 -7.84
CA LEU A 443 36.93 -3.33 -7.41
C LEU A 443 35.70 -4.12 -6.96
N CYS A 444 34.93 -3.50 -6.06
CA CYS A 444 33.56 -3.90 -5.77
C CYS A 444 32.60 -2.83 -6.31
N HIS A 445 31.52 -3.26 -6.95
CA HIS A 445 30.43 -2.37 -7.28
C HIS A 445 29.66 -1.95 -6.02
N PHE A 446 28.85 -0.89 -6.15
CA PHE A 446 27.91 -0.53 -5.10
C PHE A 446 26.99 -1.72 -4.79
N PRO A 447 26.69 -1.98 -3.50
CA PRO A 447 25.76 -3.03 -3.14
C PRO A 447 24.40 -2.73 -3.76
N VAL A 448 23.81 -3.78 -4.31
CA VAL A 448 22.44 -3.80 -4.77
C VAL A 448 21.58 -4.25 -3.60
N THR A 449 20.59 -3.43 -3.23
CA THR A 449 19.64 -3.73 -2.17
C THR A 449 18.22 -3.64 -2.72
N ASP A 450 17.36 -4.59 -2.34
CA ASP A 450 15.96 -4.68 -2.72
C ASP A 450 15.71 -4.74 -4.23
N ALA A 451 16.59 -5.41 -4.99
CA ALA A 451 16.34 -5.65 -6.40
C ALA A 451 15.09 -6.52 -6.57
N ARG A 452 14.01 -5.92 -7.07
CA ARG A 452 12.72 -6.59 -7.19
C ARG A 452 12.63 -7.41 -8.46
N LEU A 453 12.43 -8.72 -8.31
CA LEU A 453 12.20 -9.68 -9.38
C LEU A 453 10.77 -10.22 -9.31
N MET A 454 10.17 -10.43 -10.47
CA MET A 454 8.77 -10.84 -10.60
C MET A 454 8.60 -11.86 -11.73
N SER A 455 7.81 -12.90 -11.48
CA SER A 455 7.52 -13.94 -12.46
C SER A 455 6.14 -14.53 -12.24
N LYS A 456 5.45 -14.91 -13.32
CA LYS A 456 4.14 -15.58 -13.25
C LYS A 456 4.34 -17.00 -12.77
N VAL A 457 3.55 -17.39 -11.76
CA VAL A 457 3.47 -18.80 -11.35
C VAL A 457 2.65 -19.55 -12.38
N GLU A 458 3.29 -20.43 -13.14
CA GLU A 458 2.58 -21.34 -14.05
C GLU A 458 1.74 -22.30 -13.20
N THR A 459 0.42 -22.16 -13.31
CA THR A 459 -0.58 -23.03 -12.66
C THR A 459 -0.95 -24.21 -13.52
#